data_AF-A0A699V3W3-F1
#
_entry.id   AF-A0A699V3W3-F1
#
_cell.length_a   1.000
_cell.length_b   1.000
_cell.length_c   1.000
_cell.angle_alpha   90.00
_cell.angle_beta   90.00
_cell.angle_gamma   90.00
#
_symmetry.space_group_name_H-M   'P 1'
#
loop_
_entity.id
_entity.type
_entity.pdbx_description
1 polymer ?
#
loop_
_entity_poly.entity_id
_entity_poly.type
_entity_poly.pdbx_seq_one_letter_code
_entity_poly.pdbx_strand_id
1 'polypeptide(L)'
;KSDIVIFNHVLTPSQERNLERVFECRVLDRTGLILDIFAQRARTHEGKLQVELAQLEHMSTRLVRGWTHLERQGGGIGLRGPGETQLETDRRLLRVRLRQIKGRLEKVRSQRDQARRGRSRADIPTVSIVGYTNAGKSTLFNAVTDSDVYAADQLFATLDPTLRRLELNDLGPIVLA
;
A
#
# COMPACT_ATOMS: atom_id res chain seq x y z
N LYS A 1 -2.03 26.05 17.03
CA LYS A 1 -0.91 25.34 16.36
C LYS A 1 -1.48 24.08 15.74
N SER A 2 -1.09 23.74 14.52
CA SER A 2 -1.58 22.53 13.83
C SER A 2 -0.59 21.40 14.05
N ASP A 3 -1.06 20.20 14.38
CA ASP A 3 -0.19 19.04 14.61
C ASP A 3 0.32 18.42 13.32
N ILE A 4 -0.40 18.67 12.20
CA ILE A 4 -0.08 18.13 10.88
C ILE A 4 -0.49 19.12 9.79
N VAL A 5 0.31 19.21 8.73
CA VAL A 5 0.00 19.98 7.52
C VAL A 5 -0.10 19.03 6.33
N ILE A 6 -1.24 19.05 5.65
CA ILE A 6 -1.53 18.16 4.52
C ILE A 6 -1.51 18.98 3.22
N PHE A 7 -0.72 18.53 2.26
CA PHE A 7 -0.66 19.09 0.92
C PHE A 7 -1.36 18.19 -0.08
N ASN A 8 -2.27 18.79 -0.85
CA ASN A 8 -3.00 18.08 -1.89
C ASN A 8 -2.12 17.65 -3.08
N HIS A 9 -0.90 18.17 -3.22
CA HIS A 9 0.00 17.79 -4.31
C HIS A 9 1.13 16.90 -3.81
N VAL A 10 1.73 16.14 -4.74
CA VAL A 10 2.91 15.33 -4.44
C VAL A 10 4.08 16.28 -4.16
N LEU A 11 4.76 16.06 -3.05
CA LEU A 11 5.93 16.86 -2.65
C LEU A 11 7.20 16.05 -2.88
N THR A 12 8.23 16.69 -3.42
CA THR A 12 9.58 16.11 -3.44
C THR A 12 10.14 16.00 -2.02
N PRO A 13 11.07 15.07 -1.75
CA PRO A 13 11.68 14.92 -0.42
C PRO A 13 12.38 16.18 0.12
N SER A 14 12.79 17.10 -0.75
CA SER A 14 13.45 18.35 -0.35
C SER A 14 12.42 19.42 0.03
N GLN A 15 11.30 19.48 -0.70
CA GLN A 15 10.19 20.38 -0.37
C GLN A 15 9.57 19.99 0.97
N GLU A 16 9.26 18.72 1.17
CA GLU A 16 8.71 18.21 2.43
C GLU A 16 9.58 18.60 3.63
N ARG A 17 10.89 18.34 3.58
CA ARG A 17 11.82 18.73 4.66
C ARG A 17 11.86 20.24 4.92
N ASN A 18 11.87 21.04 3.86
CA ASN A 18 11.88 22.49 4.01
C ASN A 18 10.58 22.98 4.66
N LEU A 19 9.45 22.40 4.29
CA LEU A 19 8.15 22.72 4.86
C LEU A 19 8.06 22.25 6.33
N GLU A 20 8.55 21.07 6.67
CA GLU A 20 8.60 20.58 8.07
C GLU A 20 9.42 21.50 8.97
N ARG A 21 10.54 22.05 8.47
CA ARG A 21 11.35 23.05 9.22
C ARG A 21 10.63 24.37 9.43
N VAL A 22 9.80 24.79 8.47
CA VAL A 22 9.06 26.06 8.54
C VAL A 22 7.82 25.93 9.43
N PHE A 23 7.10 24.82 9.33
CA PHE A 23 5.87 24.60 10.08
C PHE A 23 6.09 23.99 11.47
N GLU A 24 7.29 23.46 11.75
CA GLU A 24 7.64 22.77 12.99
C GLU A 24 6.70 21.59 13.32
N CYS A 25 6.05 21.01 12.31
CA CYS A 25 5.12 19.90 12.43
C CYS A 25 5.27 18.93 11.25
N ARG A 26 4.65 17.75 11.35
CA ARG A 26 4.69 16.74 10.29
C ARG A 26 3.98 17.27 9.03
N VAL A 27 4.61 17.07 7.88
CA VAL A 27 4.02 17.39 6.57
C VAL A 27 3.65 16.09 5.87
N LEU A 28 2.45 16.02 5.30
CA LEU A 28 2.00 14.90 4.49
C LEU A 28 1.66 15.38 3.09
N ASP A 29 2.11 14.66 2.07
CA ASP A 29 1.67 14.84 0.70
C ASP A 29 0.43 13.98 0.39
N ARG A 30 -0.16 14.17 -0.80
CA ARG A 30 -1.30 13.36 -1.26
C ARG A 30 -0.99 11.85 -1.21
N THR A 31 0.22 11.46 -1.56
CA THR A 31 0.63 10.04 -1.60
C THR A 31 0.63 9.43 -0.20
N GLY A 32 1.27 10.10 0.76
CA GLY A 32 1.31 9.68 2.16
C GLY A 32 -0.08 9.57 2.76
N LEU A 33 -0.96 10.54 2.49
CA LEU A 33 -2.35 10.50 2.94
C LEU A 33 -3.10 9.27 2.39
N ILE A 34 -2.95 8.97 1.09
CA ILE A 34 -3.59 7.80 0.46
C ILE A 34 -3.07 6.50 1.09
N LEU A 35 -1.76 6.39 1.30
CA LEU A 35 -1.15 5.21 1.92
C LEU A 35 -1.59 5.03 3.37
N ASP A 36 -1.74 6.12 4.12
CA ASP A 36 -2.25 6.08 5.50
C ASP A 36 -3.72 5.65 5.55
N ILE A 37 -4.54 6.14 4.61
CA ILE A 37 -5.93 5.66 4.47
C ILE A 37 -5.93 4.17 4.12
N PHE A 38 -5.09 3.71 3.19
CA PHE A 38 -4.99 2.30 2.85
C PHE A 38 -4.54 1.43 4.03
N ALA A 39 -3.62 1.91 4.86
CA ALA A 39 -3.15 1.18 6.03
C ALA A 39 -4.26 0.95 7.05
N GLN A 40 -5.16 1.93 7.21
CA GLN A 40 -6.34 1.80 8.07
C GLN A 40 -7.40 0.86 7.48
N ARG A 41 -7.46 0.72 6.15
CA ARG A 41 -8.47 -0.09 5.44
C ARG A 41 -8.03 -1.52 5.15
N ALA A 42 -6.72 -1.80 5.14
CA ALA A 42 -6.18 -3.13 4.86
C ALA A 42 -6.53 -4.13 5.97
N ARG A 43 -7.49 -5.02 5.69
CA ARG A 43 -7.93 -6.05 6.65
C ARG A 43 -7.23 -7.37 6.38
N THR A 44 -7.09 -7.76 5.12
CA THR A 44 -6.44 -9.03 4.77
C THR A 44 -4.92 -8.98 4.98
N HIS A 45 -4.32 -10.15 5.16
CA HIS A 45 -2.86 -10.27 5.25
C HIS A 45 -2.18 -9.78 3.96
N GLU A 46 -2.76 -10.08 2.80
CA GLU A 46 -2.23 -9.62 1.51
C GLU A 46 -2.32 -8.09 1.37
N GLY A 47 -3.47 -7.51 1.69
CA GLY A 47 -3.66 -6.06 1.67
C GLY A 47 -2.65 -5.36 2.58
N LYS A 48 -2.43 -5.88 3.79
CA LYS A 48 -1.43 -5.34 4.73
C LYS A 48 -0.01 -5.39 4.15
N LEU A 49 0.37 -6.52 3.53
CA LEU A 49 1.68 -6.65 2.88
C LEU A 49 1.86 -5.68 1.71
N GLN A 50 0.82 -5.46 0.90
CA GLN A 50 0.87 -4.52 -0.23
C GLN A 50 0.98 -3.08 0.25
N VAL A 51 0.23 -2.70 1.29
CA VAL A 51 0.31 -1.36 1.87
C VAL A 51 1.66 -1.13 2.55
N GLU A 52 2.16 -2.09 3.34
CA GLU A 52 3.49 -1.99 3.96
C GLU A 52 4.58 -1.85 2.89
N LEU A 53 4.48 -2.61 1.79
CA LEU A 53 5.39 -2.48 0.65
C LEU A 53 5.37 -1.06 0.08
N ALA A 54 4.18 -0.53 -0.20
CA ALA A 54 4.03 0.80 -0.78
C ALA A 54 4.52 1.91 0.17
N GLN A 55 4.26 1.78 1.47
CA GLN A 55 4.78 2.69 2.50
C GLN A 55 6.31 2.66 2.57
N LEU A 56 6.92 1.46 2.57
CA LEU A 56 8.37 1.33 2.59
C LEU A 56 9.04 1.89 1.32
N GLU A 57 8.47 1.63 0.15
CA GLU A 57 8.96 2.19 -1.10
C GLU A 57 8.86 3.72 -1.09
N HIS A 58 7.73 4.27 -0.64
CA HIS A 58 7.54 5.72 -0.51
C HIS A 58 8.55 6.35 0.46
N MET A 59 8.68 5.79 1.68
CA MET A 59 9.63 6.28 2.70
C MET A 59 11.08 6.16 2.25
N SER A 60 11.45 5.09 1.54
CA SER A 60 12.84 4.85 1.11
C SER A 60 13.41 5.98 0.26
N THR A 61 12.57 6.64 -0.55
CA THR A 61 12.97 7.78 -1.38
C THR A 61 13.15 9.07 -0.55
N ARG A 62 12.45 9.18 0.58
CA ARG A 62 12.45 10.35 1.47
C ARG A 62 13.53 10.29 2.56
N LEU A 63 13.89 9.09 2.99
CA LEU A 63 14.89 8.83 4.04
C LEU A 63 16.32 9.27 3.68
N VAL A 64 16.70 9.21 2.39
CA VAL A 64 18.09 9.44 1.93
C VAL A 64 18.66 10.81 2.29
N ARG A 65 17.83 11.84 2.51
CA ARG A 65 18.31 13.21 2.74
C ARG A 65 17.96 13.80 4.12
N GLY A 66 17.13 13.12 4.91
CA GLY A 66 16.79 13.54 6.29
C GLY A 66 17.94 13.36 7.29
N TRP A 67 18.93 12.54 6.95
CA TRP A 67 20.00 12.08 7.83
C TRP A 67 21.27 12.93 7.75
N THR A 68 21.23 14.05 7.01
CA THR A 68 22.31 15.04 6.96
C THR A 68 22.71 15.59 8.34
N HIS A 69 21.85 15.43 9.36
CA HIS A 69 22.15 15.76 10.75
C HIS A 69 22.93 14.66 11.52
N LEU A 70 22.82 13.39 11.15
CA LEU A 70 23.52 12.27 11.80
C LEU A 70 24.99 12.19 11.38
N GLU A 71 25.29 12.49 10.11
CA GLU A 71 26.68 12.59 9.62
C GLU A 71 27.49 13.68 10.35
N ARG A 72 26.83 14.76 10.79
CA ARG A 72 27.48 15.86 11.53
C ARG A 72 27.81 15.52 12.98
N GLN A 73 27.11 14.57 13.61
CA GLN A 73 27.47 14.08 14.95
C GLN A 73 28.60 13.05 14.94
N GLY A 74 28.87 12.42 13.79
CA GLY A 74 30.02 11.51 13.58
C GLY A 74 31.32 12.21 13.15
N GLY A 75 31.37 13.55 13.23
CA GLY A 75 32.53 14.36 12.86
C GLY A 75 33.64 14.32 13.90
N GLY A 76 34.33 13.19 14.02
CA GLY A 76 35.53 13.05 14.83
C GLY A 76 36.50 12.06 14.18
N ILE A 77 37.56 12.59 13.57
CA ILE A 77 38.70 11.85 13.04
C ILE A 77 39.13 10.78 14.06
N GLY A 78 38.94 9.48 13.75
CA GLY A 78 39.58 8.41 14.53
C GLY A 78 38.73 7.25 15.04
N LEU A 79 37.43 7.13 14.71
CA LEU A 79 36.69 5.92 15.06
C LEU A 79 36.97 4.81 14.03
N ARG A 80 37.94 3.94 14.34
CA ARG A 80 38.10 2.59 13.78
C ARG A 80 36.87 1.73 14.16
N GLY A 81 35.74 2.03 13.53
CA GLY A 81 34.54 1.20 13.48
C GLY A 81 34.29 0.72 12.04
N PRO A 82 33.36 -0.21 11.82
CA PRO A 82 33.17 -0.86 10.51
C PRO A 82 33.00 0.20 9.41
N GLY A 83 33.71 0.06 8.29
CA GLY A 83 33.75 1.06 7.22
C GLY A 83 32.43 1.32 6.47
N GLU A 84 31.31 0.81 6.96
CA GLU A 84 29.95 1.04 6.44
C GLU A 84 29.35 2.24 7.19
N THR A 85 28.87 3.26 6.45
CA THR A 85 28.16 4.38 7.07
C THR A 85 26.84 3.91 7.69
N GLN A 86 26.37 4.57 8.76
CA GLN A 86 25.05 4.26 9.34
C GLN A 86 23.94 4.33 8.28
N LEU A 87 24.00 5.35 7.42
CA LEU A 87 23.15 5.51 6.24
C LEU A 87 23.11 4.30 5.32
N GLU A 88 24.27 3.72 5.03
CA GLU A 88 24.38 2.55 4.16
C GLU A 88 23.78 1.31 4.83
N THR A 89 24.02 1.15 6.14
CA THR A 89 23.43 0.08 6.96
C THR A 89 21.91 0.15 6.95
N ASP A 90 21.31 1.34 7.16
CA ASP A 90 19.86 1.48 7.16
C ASP A 90 19.24 1.29 5.78
N ARG A 91 19.91 1.77 4.72
CA ARG A 91 19.50 1.46 3.34
C ARG A 91 19.57 -0.03 3.05
N ARG A 92 20.53 -0.75 3.64
CA ARG A 92 20.65 -2.21 3.51
C ARG A 92 19.51 -2.91 4.24
N LEU A 93 19.18 -2.50 5.47
CA LEU A 93 18.07 -3.04 6.25
C LEU A 93 16.72 -2.84 5.54
N LEU A 94 16.45 -1.64 5.01
CA LEU A 94 15.25 -1.36 4.22
C LEU A 94 15.15 -2.25 2.97
N ARG A 95 16.25 -2.41 2.23
CA ARG A 95 16.29 -3.30 1.05
C ARG A 95 16.04 -4.76 1.42
N VAL A 96 16.57 -5.23 2.55
CA VAL A 96 16.30 -6.59 3.05
C VAL A 96 14.81 -6.75 3.36
N ARG A 97 14.21 -5.79 4.06
CA ARG A 97 12.77 -5.84 4.39
C ARG A 97 11.88 -5.79 3.15
N LEU A 98 12.20 -4.93 2.18
CA LEU A 98 11.53 -4.90 0.88
C LEU A 98 11.57 -6.26 0.18
N ARG A 99 12.74 -6.91 0.13
CA ARG A 99 12.87 -8.26 -0.46
C ARG A 99 12.03 -9.31 0.27
N GLN A 100 12.02 -9.27 1.60
CA GLN A 100 11.21 -10.20 2.39
C GLN A 100 9.71 -10.05 2.11
N ILE A 101 9.21 -8.81 2.05
CA ILE A 101 7.79 -8.54 1.76
C ILE A 101 7.44 -8.95 0.34
N LYS A 102 8.29 -8.64 -0.66
CA LYS A 102 8.10 -9.08 -2.04
C LYS A 102 8.02 -10.60 -2.16
N GLY A 103 8.93 -11.33 -1.50
CA GLY A 103 8.90 -12.80 -1.48
C GLY A 103 7.67 -13.38 -0.79
N ARG A 104 7.13 -12.73 0.25
CA ARG A 104 5.85 -13.12 0.86
C ARG A 104 4.68 -12.88 -0.10
N LEU A 105 4.68 -11.75 -0.80
CA LEU A 105 3.63 -11.42 -1.77
C LEU A 105 3.63 -12.39 -2.96
N GLU A 106 4.80 -12.83 -3.42
CA GLU A 106 4.92 -13.87 -4.46
C GLU A 106 4.30 -15.20 -4.03
N LYS A 107 4.49 -15.62 -2.78
CA LYS A 107 3.84 -16.82 -2.24
C LYS A 107 2.31 -16.69 -2.26
N VAL A 108 1.78 -15.53 -1.85
CA VAL A 108 0.34 -15.26 -1.88
C VAL A 108 -0.20 -15.27 -3.32
N ARG A 109 0.54 -14.68 -4.27
CA ARG A 109 0.18 -14.73 -5.70
C ARG A 109 0.13 -16.16 -6.22
N SER A 110 1.14 -16.97 -5.91
CA SER A 110 1.18 -18.39 -6.31
C SER A 110 -0.02 -19.19 -5.78
N GLN A 111 -0.38 -18.99 -4.50
CA GLN A 111 -1.59 -19.60 -3.91
C GLN A 111 -2.87 -19.17 -4.64
N ARG A 112 -2.99 -17.87 -4.96
CA ARG A 112 -4.13 -17.33 -5.71
C ARG A 112 -4.20 -17.91 -7.12
N ASP A 113 -3.07 -18.05 -7.81
CA ASP A 113 -3.02 -18.63 -9.16
C ASP A 113 -3.42 -20.11 -9.16
N GLN A 114 -3.03 -20.87 -8.14
CA GLN A 114 -3.50 -22.24 -7.95
C GLN A 114 -5.03 -22.31 -7.80
N ALA A 115 -5.63 -21.40 -7.03
CA ALA A 115 -7.09 -21.30 -6.88
C ALA A 115 -7.80 -20.85 -8.19
N ARG A 116 -7.09 -20.12 -9.08
CA ARG A 116 -7.61 -19.75 -10.41
C ARG A 116 -7.55 -20.92 -11.41
N ARG A 117 -6.55 -21.79 -11.32
CA ARG A 117 -6.42 -22.97 -12.20
C ARG A 117 -7.63 -23.90 -12.11
N GLY A 118 -8.19 -24.08 -10.91
CA GLY A 118 -9.42 -24.87 -10.73
C GLY A 118 -10.62 -24.28 -11.47
N ARG A 119 -10.75 -22.94 -11.48
CA ARG A 119 -11.81 -22.22 -12.22
C ARG A 119 -11.61 -22.27 -13.73
N SER A 120 -10.37 -22.09 -14.18
CA SER A 120 -10.02 -22.18 -15.60
C SER A 120 -10.24 -23.57 -16.19
N ARG A 121 -10.13 -24.64 -15.39
CA ARG A 121 -10.44 -26.00 -15.82
C ARG A 121 -11.94 -26.31 -15.88
N ALA A 122 -12.74 -25.53 -15.16
CA ALA A 122 -14.19 -25.69 -15.09
C ALA A 122 -14.93 -24.70 -16.00
N ASP A 123 -14.19 -23.96 -16.86
CA ASP A 123 -14.70 -22.92 -17.76
C ASP A 123 -15.65 -21.90 -17.10
N ILE A 124 -15.42 -21.61 -15.81
CA ILE A 124 -16.23 -20.66 -15.04
C ILE A 124 -15.81 -19.23 -15.39
N PRO A 125 -16.69 -18.40 -15.99
CA PRO A 125 -16.38 -17.02 -16.33
C PRO A 125 -16.06 -16.20 -15.08
N THR A 126 -15.06 -15.32 -15.17
CA THR A 126 -14.72 -14.36 -14.12
C THR A 126 -15.02 -12.95 -14.60
N VAL A 127 -15.84 -12.22 -13.84
CA VAL A 127 -16.26 -10.84 -14.13
C VAL A 127 -15.74 -9.92 -13.04
N SER A 128 -15.25 -8.74 -13.40
CA SER A 128 -14.78 -7.74 -12.44
C SER A 128 -15.49 -6.40 -12.60
N ILE A 129 -15.78 -5.74 -11.47
CA ILE A 129 -16.36 -4.38 -11.46
C ILE A 129 -15.24 -3.35 -11.34
N VAL A 130 -15.16 -2.42 -12.29
CA VAL A 130 -14.15 -1.35 -12.31
C VAL A 130 -14.79 0.04 -12.25
N GLY A 131 -14.05 1.04 -11.75
CA GLY A 131 -14.52 2.42 -11.61
C GLY A 131 -13.89 3.16 -10.43
N TYR A 132 -14.16 4.46 -10.29
CA TYR A 132 -13.63 5.28 -9.19
C TYR A 132 -14.13 4.85 -7.81
N THR A 133 -13.37 5.19 -6.77
CA THR A 133 -13.84 5.08 -5.38
C THR A 133 -15.15 5.83 -5.22
N ASN A 134 -16.11 5.23 -4.53
CA ASN A 134 -17.46 5.78 -4.33
C ASN A 134 -18.37 5.85 -5.58
N ALA A 135 -17.99 5.23 -6.70
CA ALA A 135 -18.85 5.10 -7.88
C ALA A 135 -20.01 4.08 -7.69
N GLY A 136 -20.33 3.68 -6.46
CA GLY A 136 -21.35 2.66 -6.18
C GLY A 136 -20.94 1.22 -6.49
N LYS A 137 -19.66 0.94 -6.74
CA LYS A 137 -19.17 -0.42 -7.07
C LYS A 137 -19.57 -1.46 -6.02
N SER A 138 -19.36 -1.17 -4.73
CA SER A 138 -19.70 -2.08 -3.64
C SER A 138 -21.22 -2.23 -3.50
N THR A 139 -21.99 -1.16 -3.75
CA THR A 139 -23.46 -1.20 -3.78
C THR A 139 -23.98 -2.11 -4.88
N LEU A 140 -23.43 -1.99 -6.10
CA LEU A 140 -23.78 -2.86 -7.22
C LEU A 140 -23.38 -4.30 -6.93
N PHE A 141 -22.18 -4.53 -6.39
CA PHE A 141 -21.73 -5.86 -6.00
C PHE A 141 -22.71 -6.52 -5.02
N ASN A 142 -23.11 -5.82 -3.96
CA ASN A 142 -24.06 -6.33 -2.97
C ASN A 142 -25.42 -6.64 -3.58
N ALA A 143 -25.95 -5.72 -4.40
CA ALA A 143 -27.25 -5.89 -5.04
C ALA A 143 -27.28 -7.12 -5.98
N VAL A 144 -26.17 -7.40 -6.67
CA VAL A 144 -26.07 -8.53 -7.59
C VAL A 144 -25.75 -9.84 -6.88
N THR A 145 -25.03 -9.80 -5.75
CA THR A 145 -24.54 -11.01 -5.04
C THR A 145 -25.27 -11.36 -3.77
N ASP A 146 -26.30 -10.59 -3.40
CA ASP A 146 -27.02 -10.68 -2.12
C ASP A 146 -26.04 -10.81 -0.95
N SER A 147 -25.01 -9.94 -0.95
CA SER A 147 -23.93 -10.00 0.02
C SER A 147 -23.77 -8.68 0.78
N ASP A 148 -23.29 -8.79 2.02
CA ASP A 148 -23.03 -7.65 2.90
C ASP A 148 -21.58 -7.16 2.80
N VAL A 149 -21.07 -6.89 1.58
CA VAL A 149 -19.76 -6.22 1.48
C VAL A 149 -19.90 -4.80 1.99
N TYR A 150 -18.96 -4.39 2.85
CA TYR A 150 -18.96 -3.03 3.41
C TYR A 150 -18.94 -1.99 2.29
N ALA A 151 -20.05 -1.25 2.18
CA ALA A 151 -20.23 -0.11 1.30
C ALA A 151 -20.48 1.12 2.17
N ALA A 152 -19.62 2.12 2.06
CA ALA A 152 -19.77 3.39 2.76
C ALA A 152 -19.31 4.52 1.84
N ASP A 153 -19.86 5.72 2.07
CA ASP A 153 -19.45 6.97 1.42
C ASP A 153 -18.09 7.45 1.95
N GLN A 154 -17.09 6.62 1.75
CA GLN A 154 -15.72 6.78 2.20
C GLN A 154 -14.79 6.35 1.07
N LEU A 155 -13.74 7.15 0.81
CA LEU A 155 -12.70 6.79 -0.15
C LEU A 155 -12.06 5.46 0.27
N PHE A 156 -11.88 4.57 -0.72
CA PHE A 156 -11.24 3.27 -0.53
C PHE A 156 -11.92 2.35 0.49
N ALA A 157 -13.26 2.42 0.58
CA ALA A 157 -14.07 1.56 1.47
C ALA A 157 -13.81 0.05 1.32
N THR A 158 -13.41 -0.39 0.13
CA THR A 158 -13.08 -1.79 -0.17
C THR A 158 -11.73 -1.84 -0.88
N LEU A 159 -10.70 -2.36 -0.20
CA LEU A 159 -9.34 -2.57 -0.75
C LEU A 159 -9.11 -4.03 -1.15
N ASP A 160 -9.66 -4.95 -0.37
CA ASP A 160 -9.47 -6.38 -0.54
C ASP A 160 -10.48 -6.95 -1.56
N PRO A 161 -10.05 -7.74 -2.56
CA PRO A 161 -10.96 -8.30 -3.56
C PRO A 161 -11.93 -9.29 -2.90
N THR A 162 -13.21 -9.20 -3.23
CA THR A 162 -14.24 -10.11 -2.72
C THR A 162 -14.77 -10.97 -3.85
N LEU A 163 -14.67 -12.29 -3.71
CA LEU A 163 -15.17 -13.23 -4.70
C LEU A 163 -16.53 -13.77 -4.29
N ARG A 164 -17.49 -13.74 -5.22
CA ARG A 164 -18.81 -14.38 -5.06
C ARG A 164 -19.18 -15.17 -6.31
N ARG A 165 -19.80 -16.33 -6.12
CA ARG A 165 -20.36 -17.12 -7.21
C ARG A 165 -21.80 -16.72 -7.42
N LEU A 166 -22.17 -16.53 -8.67
CA LEU A 166 -23.53 -16.23 -9.11
C LEU A 166 -23.95 -17.29 -10.13
N GLU A 167 -25.23 -17.61 -10.18
CA GLU A 167 -25.81 -18.42 -11.24
C GLU A 167 -26.59 -17.48 -12.16
N LEU A 168 -26.26 -17.47 -13.45
CA LEU A 168 -26.98 -16.71 -14.48
C LEU A 168 -27.75 -17.70 -15.37
N ASN A 169 -29.01 -17.40 -15.66
CA ASN A 169 -29.91 -18.30 -16.40
C ASN A 169 -29.32 -18.77 -17.75
N ASP A 170 -28.60 -17.90 -18.46
CA ASP A 170 -28.10 -18.18 -19.82
C ASP A 170 -26.62 -18.60 -19.86
N LEU A 171 -25.86 -18.34 -18.79
CA LEU A 171 -24.39 -18.51 -18.73
C LEU A 171 -23.94 -19.53 -17.68
N GLY A 172 -24.85 -20.00 -16.83
CA GLY A 172 -24.54 -20.87 -15.71
C GLY A 172 -23.70 -20.14 -14.64
N PRO A 173 -22.80 -20.87 -13.95
CA PRO A 173 -22.04 -20.30 -12.84
C PRO A 173 -21.00 -19.29 -13.31
N ILE A 174 -21.03 -18.08 -12.75
CA ILE A 174 -19.98 -17.08 -12.91
C ILE A 174 -19.37 -16.70 -11.56
N VAL A 175 -18.16 -16.15 -11.56
CA VAL A 175 -17.52 -15.56 -10.39
C VAL A 175 -17.38 -14.06 -10.57
N LEU A 176 -18.02 -13.30 -9.68
CA LEU A 176 -17.86 -11.84 -9.58
C LEU A 176 -16.71 -11.52 -8.62
N ALA A 177 -15.83 -10.60 -9.05
CA ALA A 177 -14.61 -10.19 -8.36
C ALA A 177 -14.46 -8.67 -8.23
#